data_AF-A0A3B9G4C8-F1
#
_entry.id   AF-A0A3B9G4C8-F1
#
_cell.length_a   1.000
_cell.length_b   1.000
_cell.length_c   1.000
_cell.angle_alpha   90.00
_cell.angle_beta   90.00
_cell.angle_gamma   90.00
#
_symmetry.space_group_name_H-M   'P 1'
#
loop_
_entity.id
_entity.type
_entity.pdbx_description
1 polymer ?
#
loop_
_entity_poly.entity_id
_entity_poly.type
_entity_poly.pdbx_seq_one_letter_code
_entity_poly.pdbx_strand_id
1 'polypeptide(L)'
;MMLFMQLQMENMTAYQAGQTLPNMVAGDTLSFGTGSLPLIIAALIFCRSESCKSITRLGFIPAFFGVDEPIYFGLPMILNPMFFIPWVLVAPTVSVFGTHLLKMIGLLSYSNCTAGANASNLPFFVGNMMNYGVSGLIWGCVLFVIIVLAYIPFVKAYDKQMLEQENNQ
;
A
#
# COMPACT_ATOMS: atom_id res chain seq x y z
N MET A 1 -5.11 6.62 15.31
CA MET A 1 -5.11 5.73 16.50
C MET A 1 -4.58 6.51 17.70
N MET A 2 -5.29 6.54 18.83
CA MET A 2 -4.96 7.42 19.98
C MET A 2 -3.53 7.22 20.54
N LEU A 3 -3.00 6.01 20.45
CA LEU A 3 -1.66 5.65 20.93
C LEU A 3 -0.53 6.53 20.35
N PHE A 4 -0.64 6.91 19.08
CA PHE A 4 0.41 7.64 18.36
C PHE A 4 0.12 9.14 18.21
N MET A 5 -1.05 9.60 18.67
CA MET A 5 -1.50 10.98 18.44
C MET A 5 -0.53 11.99 19.04
N GLN A 6 0.04 11.70 20.21
CA GLN A 6 1.05 12.56 20.83
C GLN A 6 2.32 12.66 19.98
N LEU A 7 2.86 11.52 19.52
CA LEU A 7 4.08 11.48 18.71
C LEU A 7 3.89 12.18 17.35
N GLN A 8 2.69 12.07 16.76
CA GLN A 8 2.33 12.78 15.54
C GLN A 8 2.30 14.29 15.75
N MET A 9 1.71 14.76 16.85
CA MET A 9 1.69 16.19 17.18
C MET A 9 3.10 16.74 17.43
N GLU A 10 3.95 16.02 18.15
CA GLU A 10 5.34 16.43 18.39
C GLU A 10 6.13 16.61 17.09
N ASN A 11 6.02 15.66 16.15
CA ASN A 11 6.65 15.78 14.84
C ASN A 11 6.07 16.94 14.01
N MET A 12 4.75 17.11 14.03
CA MET A 12 4.09 18.19 13.29
C MET A 12 4.50 19.57 13.81
N THR A 13 4.56 19.75 15.13
CA THR A 13 5.00 21.02 15.76
C THR A 13 6.47 21.28 15.50
N ALA A 14 7.34 20.27 15.60
CA ALA A 14 8.76 20.41 15.26
C ALA A 14 8.95 20.82 13.79
N TYR A 15 8.19 20.22 12.87
CA TYR A 15 8.21 20.59 11.46
C TYR A 15 7.78 22.04 11.21
N GLN A 16 6.69 22.49 11.85
CA GLN A 16 6.22 23.88 11.75
C GLN A 16 7.23 24.88 12.32
N ALA A 17 7.98 24.50 13.35
CA ALA A 17 9.05 25.30 13.95
C ALA A 17 10.37 25.23 13.16
N GLY A 18 10.45 24.47 12.06
CA GLY A 18 11.68 24.26 11.29
C GLY A 18 12.75 23.46 12.04
N GLN A 19 12.36 22.71 13.08
CA GLN A 19 13.25 21.88 13.88
C GLN A 19 13.33 20.45 13.32
N THR A 20 14.35 19.71 13.75
CA THR A 20 14.49 18.29 13.39
C THR A 20 13.38 17.46 13.99
N LEU A 21 12.85 16.51 13.21
CA LEU A 21 11.76 15.63 13.63
C LEU A 21 12.24 14.67 14.75
N PRO A 22 11.62 14.68 15.95
CA PRO A 22 12.08 13.90 17.08
C PRO A 22 11.73 12.40 16.98
N ASN A 23 10.55 12.06 16.46
CA ASN A 23 10.03 10.69 16.50
C ASN A 23 10.17 10.00 15.14
N MET A 24 10.88 8.86 15.12
CA MET A 24 11.03 8.02 13.93
C MET A 24 9.75 7.21 13.61
N VAL A 25 9.03 6.80 14.65
CA VAL A 25 7.77 6.04 14.58
C VAL A 25 6.66 6.89 15.18
N ALA A 26 5.82 7.45 14.30
CA ALA A 26 4.68 8.28 14.70
C ALA A 26 3.35 7.57 14.38
N GLY A 27 3.34 6.24 14.25
CA GLY A 27 2.14 5.47 13.90
C GLY A 27 1.64 5.67 12.46
N ASP A 28 2.36 6.46 11.68
CA ASP A 28 2.19 6.52 10.23
C ASP A 28 3.18 5.55 9.58
N THR A 29 2.73 4.86 8.54
CA THR A 29 3.57 4.00 7.73
C THR A 29 3.58 4.54 6.32
N LEU A 30 4.74 4.45 5.66
CA LEU A 30 4.84 4.86 4.29
C LEU A 30 3.92 3.98 3.44
N SER A 31 3.04 4.61 2.68
CA SER A 31 2.02 3.91 1.91
C SER A 31 2.61 3.41 0.58
N PHE A 32 2.33 2.17 0.23
CA PHE A 32 2.64 1.62 -1.10
C PHE A 32 1.36 1.52 -1.92
N GLY A 33 0.42 2.44 -1.71
CA GLY A 33 -0.97 2.24 -2.12
C GLY A 33 -1.77 1.61 -0.99
N THR A 34 -3.07 1.53 -1.24
CA THR A 34 -3.96 0.71 -0.44
C THR A 34 -3.57 -0.76 -0.59
N GLY A 35 -3.94 -1.63 0.36
CA GLY A 35 -3.49 -3.02 0.37
C GLY A 35 -3.89 -3.80 -0.90
N SER A 36 -4.89 -3.29 -1.63
CA SER A 36 -5.38 -3.86 -2.88
C SER A 36 -4.75 -3.25 -4.15
N LEU A 37 -4.26 -2.00 -4.14
CA LEU A 37 -3.80 -1.32 -5.37
C LEU A 37 -2.65 -2.04 -6.10
N PRO A 38 -1.59 -2.54 -5.43
CA PRO A 38 -0.55 -3.34 -6.08
C PRO A 38 -1.09 -4.65 -6.67
N LEU A 39 -2.05 -5.28 -5.99
CA LEU A 39 -2.71 -6.49 -6.48
C LEU A 39 -3.51 -6.19 -7.74
N ILE A 40 -4.27 -5.10 -7.76
CA ILE A 40 -5.04 -4.65 -8.92
C ILE A 40 -4.12 -4.43 -10.11
N ILE A 41 -2.98 -3.76 -9.93
CA ILE A 41 -2.02 -3.57 -11.02
C ILE A 41 -1.45 -4.90 -11.50
N ALA A 42 -1.08 -5.81 -10.58
CA ALA A 42 -0.63 -7.16 -10.97
C ALA A 42 -1.73 -7.91 -11.75
N ALA A 43 -2.98 -7.82 -11.32
CA ALA A 43 -4.14 -8.44 -11.98
C ALA A 43 -4.44 -7.81 -13.34
N LEU A 44 -4.40 -6.48 -13.50
CA LEU A 44 -4.59 -5.82 -14.79
C LEU A 44 -3.55 -6.23 -15.84
N ILE A 45 -2.31 -6.50 -15.41
CA ILE A 45 -1.22 -6.89 -16.30
C ILE A 45 -1.28 -8.39 -16.65
N PHE A 46 -1.63 -9.25 -15.70
CA PHE A 46 -1.47 -10.70 -15.84
C PHE A 46 -2.77 -11.53 -15.89
N CYS A 47 -3.91 -11.03 -15.39
CA CYS A 47 -5.16 -11.78 -15.46
C CYS A 47 -5.68 -11.88 -16.90
N ARG A 48 -6.13 -13.08 -17.27
CA ARG A 48 -6.76 -13.37 -18.56
C ARG A 48 -8.25 -13.66 -18.43
N SER A 49 -8.72 -14.16 -17.28
CA SER A 49 -10.14 -14.39 -16.99
C SER A 49 -10.96 -13.11 -17.14
N GLU A 50 -12.13 -13.22 -17.75
CA GLU A 50 -13.04 -12.09 -17.93
C GLU A 50 -13.64 -11.65 -16.59
N SER A 51 -13.94 -12.60 -15.69
CA SER A 51 -14.34 -12.30 -14.32
C SER A 51 -13.25 -11.54 -13.56
N CYS A 52 -11.99 -11.98 -13.61
CA CYS A 52 -10.89 -11.28 -12.94
C CYS A 52 -10.72 -9.84 -13.48
N LYS A 53 -10.71 -9.67 -14.81
CA LYS A 53 -10.55 -8.35 -15.44
C LYS A 53 -11.68 -7.38 -15.11
N SER A 54 -12.93 -7.86 -15.13
CA SER A 54 -14.10 -7.04 -14.85
C SER A 54 -14.04 -6.44 -13.44
N ILE A 55 -13.78 -7.28 -12.44
CA ILE A 55 -13.67 -6.88 -11.03
C ILE A 55 -12.50 -5.91 -10.84
N THR A 56 -11.35 -6.24 -11.42
CA THR A 56 -10.13 -5.44 -11.29
C THR A 56 -10.29 -4.05 -11.92
N ARG A 57 -10.96 -3.95 -13.09
CA ARG A 57 -11.25 -2.68 -13.76
C ARG A 57 -12.23 -1.82 -12.96
N LEU A 58 -13.25 -2.44 -12.37
CA LEU A 58 -14.24 -1.73 -11.54
C LEU A 58 -13.64 -1.21 -10.23
N GLY A 59 -12.78 -1.99 -9.58
CA GLY A 59 -12.17 -1.62 -8.30
C GLY A 59 -10.92 -0.74 -8.40
N PHE A 60 -10.35 -0.54 -9.58
CA PHE A 60 -9.14 0.29 -9.75
C PHE A 60 -9.32 1.74 -9.28
N ILE A 61 -10.38 2.41 -9.72
CA ILE A 61 -10.60 3.83 -9.37
C ILE A 61 -10.82 4.00 -7.85
N PRO A 62 -11.73 3.24 -7.20
CA PRO A 62 -11.90 3.31 -5.75
C PRO A 62 -10.59 3.05 -4.99
N ALA A 63 -9.86 2.00 -5.35
CA ALA A 63 -8.61 1.64 -4.67
C ALA A 63 -7.51 2.69 -4.83
N PHE A 64 -7.48 3.39 -5.97
CA PHE A 64 -6.55 4.49 -6.19
C PHE A 64 -6.74 5.64 -5.19
N PHE A 65 -7.97 5.80 -4.65
CA PHE A 65 -8.36 6.82 -3.68
C PHE A 65 -8.62 6.27 -2.28
N GLY A 66 -8.01 5.14 -1.90
CA GLY A 66 -8.14 4.67 -0.50
C GLY A 66 -9.21 3.62 -0.24
N VAL A 67 -10.09 3.33 -1.22
CA VAL A 67 -11.29 2.51 -1.03
C VAL A 67 -11.07 1.10 -1.58
N ASP A 68 -10.76 0.15 -0.70
CA ASP A 68 -10.32 -1.21 -1.05
C ASP A 68 -11.44 -2.26 -1.07
N GLU A 69 -12.57 -1.96 -0.44
CA GLU A 69 -13.67 -2.90 -0.22
C GLU A 69 -14.13 -3.60 -1.51
N PRO A 70 -14.29 -2.90 -2.66
CA PRO A 70 -14.70 -3.55 -3.90
C PRO A 70 -13.76 -4.68 -4.33
N ILE A 71 -12.47 -4.55 -4.03
CA ILE A 71 -11.47 -5.55 -4.39
C ILE A 71 -11.39 -6.64 -3.35
N TYR A 72 -11.45 -6.33 -2.05
CA TYR A 72 -11.41 -7.36 -1.00
C TYR A 72 -12.60 -8.31 -1.02
N PHE A 73 -13.76 -7.82 -1.49
CA PHE A 73 -14.96 -8.65 -1.67
C PHE A 73 -15.09 -9.19 -3.08
N GLY A 74 -14.67 -8.44 -4.11
CA GLY A 74 -14.76 -8.86 -5.51
C GLY A 74 -13.74 -9.95 -5.85
N LEU A 75 -12.46 -9.68 -5.59
CA LEU A 75 -11.47 -10.75 -5.50
C LEU A 75 -11.55 -11.23 -4.05
N PRO A 76 -11.81 -12.50 -3.74
CA PRO A 76 -12.04 -12.96 -2.37
C PRO A 76 -10.74 -12.96 -1.55
N MET A 77 -9.99 -11.85 -1.47
CA MET A 77 -8.71 -11.71 -0.80
C MET A 77 -8.79 -12.06 0.67
N ILE A 78 -9.91 -11.71 1.32
CA ILE A 78 -10.14 -11.97 2.75
C ILE A 78 -10.30 -13.47 3.00
N LEU A 79 -11.00 -14.17 2.11
CA LEU A 79 -11.37 -15.58 2.31
C LEU A 79 -10.44 -16.55 1.56
N ASN A 80 -9.59 -16.06 0.67
CA ASN A 80 -8.69 -16.88 -0.13
C ASN A 80 -7.30 -16.96 0.52
N PRO A 81 -6.89 -18.14 1.03
CA PRO A 81 -5.57 -18.34 1.62
C PRO A 81 -4.41 -18.03 0.67
N MET A 82 -4.64 -18.09 -0.65
CA MET A 82 -3.64 -17.76 -1.66
C MET A 82 -3.19 -16.30 -1.58
N PHE A 83 -4.12 -15.37 -1.30
CA PHE A 83 -3.80 -13.95 -1.17
C PHE A 83 -3.41 -13.57 0.26
N PHE A 84 -3.70 -14.42 1.25
CA PHE A 84 -3.30 -14.19 2.64
C PHE A 84 -1.78 -14.02 2.79
N ILE A 85 -0.98 -14.86 2.13
CA ILE A 85 0.48 -14.80 2.23
C ILE A 85 1.03 -13.45 1.73
N PRO A 86 0.79 -13.02 0.47
CA PRO A 86 1.35 -11.77 -0.01
C PRO A 86 0.76 -10.55 0.71
N TRP A 87 -0.51 -10.59 1.14
CA TRP A 87 -1.19 -9.47 1.78
C TRP A 87 -0.86 -9.29 3.27
N VAL A 88 -0.83 -10.38 4.05
CA VAL A 88 -0.61 -10.30 5.51
C VAL A 88 0.87 -10.40 5.88
N LEU A 89 1.63 -11.21 5.15
CA LEU A 89 3.02 -11.49 5.52
C LEU A 89 3.99 -10.64 4.72
N VAL A 90 3.93 -10.72 3.38
CA VAL A 90 4.97 -10.11 2.54
C VAL A 90 4.87 -8.60 2.52
N ALA A 91 3.69 -8.05 2.18
CA ALA A 91 3.56 -6.61 2.00
C ALA A 91 3.82 -5.79 3.28
N PRO A 92 3.27 -6.15 4.46
CA PRO A 92 3.54 -5.42 5.70
C PRO A 92 4.99 -5.57 6.15
N THR A 93 5.57 -6.77 6.02
CA THR A 93 6.96 -7.00 6.42
C THR A 93 7.92 -6.16 5.58
N VAL A 94 7.79 -6.20 4.25
CA VAL A 94 8.66 -5.44 3.34
C VAL A 94 8.48 -3.94 3.54
N SER A 95 7.24 -3.47 3.70
CA SER A 95 6.97 -2.05 3.93
C SER A 95 7.54 -1.56 5.26
N VAL A 96 7.20 -2.22 6.38
CA VAL A 96 7.63 -1.78 7.71
C VAL A 96 9.14 -1.91 7.86
N PHE A 97 9.69 -3.09 7.55
CA PHE A 97 11.12 -3.34 7.73
C PHE A 97 11.96 -2.49 6.78
N GLY A 98 11.60 -2.44 5.49
CA GLY A 98 12.33 -1.65 4.50
C GLY A 98 12.30 -0.16 4.79
N THR A 99 11.12 0.38 5.14
CA THR A 99 10.99 1.80 5.52
C THR A 99 11.78 2.10 6.79
N HIS A 100 11.75 1.21 7.77
CA HIS A 100 12.48 1.41 9.01
C HIS A 100 14.00 1.39 8.81
N LEU A 101 14.51 0.47 7.99
CA LEU A 101 15.92 0.42 7.62
C LEU A 101 16.36 1.71 6.91
N LEU A 102 15.58 2.21 5.94
CA LEU A 102 15.92 3.45 5.23
C LEU A 102 15.94 4.69 6.14
N LYS A 103 15.05 4.72 7.15
CA LYS A 103 15.08 5.74 8.21
C LYS A 103 16.37 5.66 9.04
N MET A 104 16.80 4.45 9.43
CA MET A 104 18.00 4.25 10.23
C MET A 104 19.29 4.67 9.51
N ILE A 105 19.38 4.40 8.20
CA ILE A 105 20.56 4.77 7.40
C ILE A 105 20.51 6.24 6.90
N GLY A 106 19.47 7.00 7.25
CA GLY A 106 19.31 8.41 6.89
C GLY A 106 18.93 8.67 5.43
N LEU A 107 18.53 7.65 4.67
CA LEU A 107 18.09 7.80 3.27
C LEU A 107 16.63 8.24 3.16
N LEU A 108 15.84 8.05 4.22
CA LEU A 108 14.44 8.44 4.29
C LEU A 108 14.23 9.36 5.49
N SER A 109 13.63 10.53 5.24
CA SER A 109 13.24 11.46 6.31
C SER A 109 12.23 10.83 7.27
N TYR A 110 12.13 11.34 8.49
CA TYR A 110 11.03 10.97 9.37
C TYR A 110 9.73 11.62 8.88
N SER A 111 8.60 11.08 9.32
CA SER A 111 7.31 11.65 8.96
C SER A 111 7.10 12.98 9.66
N ASN A 112 6.75 14.01 8.92
CA ASN A 112 6.31 15.29 9.46
C ASN A 112 4.85 15.27 9.95
N CYS A 113 4.11 14.17 9.67
CA CYS A 113 2.72 13.97 10.05
C CYS A 113 1.73 15.07 9.59
N THR A 114 2.09 15.85 8.57
CA THR A 114 1.31 17.02 8.13
C THR A 114 0.08 16.68 7.29
N ALA A 115 0.04 15.49 6.69
CA ALA A 115 -1.09 15.09 5.84
C ALA A 115 -2.38 14.80 6.62
N GLY A 116 -2.29 14.64 7.95
CA GLY A 116 -3.45 14.42 8.84
C GLY A 116 -4.25 13.14 8.51
N ALA A 117 -5.48 13.07 9.02
CA ALA A 117 -6.38 11.92 8.87
C ALA A 117 -6.84 11.66 7.41
N ASN A 118 -6.69 12.64 6.52
CA ASN A 118 -7.13 12.55 5.12
C ASN A 118 -6.09 11.92 4.18
N ALA A 119 -4.90 11.59 4.70
CA ALA A 119 -3.83 10.96 3.91
C ALA A 119 -4.27 9.64 3.25
N SER A 120 -5.22 8.92 3.86
CA SER A 120 -5.71 7.62 3.39
C SER A 120 -6.45 7.69 2.06
N ASN A 121 -7.11 8.82 1.77
CA ASN A 121 -7.92 9.00 0.57
C ASN A 121 -7.14 9.66 -0.58
N LEU A 122 -5.91 10.10 -0.30
CA LEU A 122 -5.02 10.65 -1.31
C LEU A 122 -4.30 9.51 -2.02
N PRO A 123 -3.99 9.65 -3.32
CA PRO A 123 -3.09 8.73 -3.99
C PRO A 123 -1.77 8.62 -3.22
N PHE A 124 -1.28 7.40 -3.02
CA PHE A 124 -0.19 7.12 -2.08
C PHE A 124 1.06 7.97 -2.31
N PHE A 125 1.39 8.28 -3.56
CA PHE A 125 2.55 9.10 -3.92
C PHE A 125 2.41 10.55 -3.44
N VAL A 126 1.19 11.10 -3.43
CA VAL A 126 0.91 12.44 -2.88
C VAL A 126 1.04 12.40 -1.36
N GLY A 127 0.41 11.41 -0.71
CA GLY A 127 0.49 11.24 0.74
C GLY A 127 1.93 11.06 1.24
N ASN A 128 2.74 10.29 0.51
CA ASN A 128 4.14 10.09 0.84
C ASN A 128 4.98 11.34 0.62
N MET A 129 4.76 12.06 -0.49
CA MET A 129 5.45 13.34 -0.74
C MET A 129 5.16 14.34 0.37
N MET A 130 3.91 14.44 0.83
CA MET A 130 3.52 15.37 1.88
C MET A 130 4.17 15.03 3.23
N ASN A 131 4.20 13.75 3.60
CA ASN A 131 4.70 13.33 4.92
C ASN A 131 6.22 13.19 5.00
N TYR A 132 6.87 12.79 3.90
CA TYR A 132 8.26 12.37 3.87
C TYR A 132 9.12 13.14 2.83
N GLY A 133 8.50 14.04 2.07
CA GLY A 133 9.15 14.74 0.97
C GLY A 133 9.48 13.83 -0.22
N VAL A 134 10.42 14.28 -1.05
CA VAL A 134 10.84 13.57 -2.27
C VAL A 134 11.40 12.18 -1.96
N SER A 135 12.09 12.02 -0.82
CA SER A 135 12.63 10.71 -0.40
C SER A 135 11.53 9.66 -0.22
N GLY A 136 10.39 10.03 0.38
CA GLY A 136 9.26 9.12 0.55
C GLY A 136 8.45 8.89 -0.72
N LEU A 137 8.39 9.87 -1.63
CA LEU A 137 7.83 9.62 -2.97
C LEU A 137 8.61 8.49 -3.67
N ILE A 138 9.93 8.63 -3.75
CA ILE A 138 10.80 7.65 -4.43
C ILE A 138 10.66 6.28 -3.77
N TRP A 139 10.80 6.23 -2.44
CA TRP A 139 10.70 4.96 -1.72
C TRP A 139 9.30 4.33 -1.82
N GLY A 140 8.23 5.12 -1.79
CA GLY A 140 6.87 4.61 -1.98
C GLY A 140 6.64 4.01 -3.36
N CYS A 141 7.17 4.63 -4.41
CA CYS A 141 7.12 4.03 -5.75
C CYS A 141 7.95 2.74 -5.84
N VAL A 142 9.13 2.69 -5.21
CA VAL A 142 9.95 1.48 -5.16
C VAL A 142 9.23 0.36 -4.41
N LEU A 143 8.67 0.65 -3.23
CA LEU A 143 7.86 -0.31 -2.47
C LEU A 143 6.66 -0.79 -3.27
N PHE A 144 5.93 0.13 -3.93
CA PHE A 144 4.81 -0.22 -4.79
C PHE A 144 5.22 -1.28 -5.82
N VAL A 145 6.33 -1.06 -6.53
CA VAL A 145 6.84 -2.02 -7.53
C VAL A 145 7.22 -3.35 -6.89
N ILE A 146 7.93 -3.35 -5.76
CA ILE A 146 8.31 -4.58 -5.04
C ILE A 146 7.07 -5.39 -4.65
N ILE A 147 6.04 -4.72 -4.14
CA ILE A 147 4.80 -5.39 -3.73
C ILE A 147 4.01 -5.90 -4.94
N VAL A 148 3.93 -5.13 -6.04
CA VAL A 148 3.35 -5.62 -7.31
C VAL A 148 4.05 -6.91 -7.74
N LEU A 149 5.38 -6.93 -7.77
CA LEU A 149 6.17 -8.11 -8.15
C LEU A 149 5.90 -9.30 -7.22
N ALA A 150 5.76 -9.06 -5.91
CA ALA A 150 5.44 -10.09 -4.94
C ALA A 150 4.04 -10.69 -5.15
N TYR A 151 3.07 -9.92 -5.65
CA TYR A 151 1.72 -10.38 -5.95
C TYR A 151 1.61 -11.17 -7.26
N ILE A 152 2.50 -10.97 -8.24
CA ILE A 152 2.46 -11.64 -9.56
C ILE A 152 2.27 -13.17 -9.46
N PRO A 153 3.07 -13.95 -8.71
CA PRO A 153 2.93 -15.40 -8.69
C PRO A 153 1.55 -15.85 -8.17
N PHE A 154 1.01 -15.15 -7.17
CA PHE A 154 -0.29 -15.46 -6.57
C PHE A 154 -1.45 -15.09 -7.49
N VAL A 155 -1.37 -13.92 -8.15
CA VAL A 155 -2.36 -13.51 -9.16
C VAL A 155 -2.41 -14.50 -10.32
N LYS A 156 -1.26 -14.95 -10.83
CA LYS A 156 -1.21 -15.94 -11.92
C LYS A 156 -1.82 -17.29 -11.49
N ALA A 157 -1.55 -17.73 -10.26
CA ALA A 157 -2.13 -18.96 -9.73
C ALA A 157 -3.66 -18.85 -9.59
N TYR A 158 -4.16 -17.70 -9.13
CA TYR A 158 -5.59 -17.44 -9.02
C TYR A 158 -6.28 -17.34 -10.39
N ASP A 159 -5.69 -16.63 -11.34
CA ASP A 159 -6.23 -16.48 -12.70
C ASP A 159 -6.37 -17.85 -13.39
N LYS A 160 -5.42 -18.76 -13.17
CA LYS A 160 -5.51 -20.14 -13.67
C LYS A 160 -6.75 -20.87 -13.13
N GLN A 161 -7.05 -20.73 -11.84
CA GLN A 161 -8.24 -21.36 -11.23
C GLN A 161 -9.53 -20.77 -11.79
N MET A 162 -9.58 -19.44 -11.99
CA MET A 162 -10.73 -18.77 -12.58
C MET A 162 -10.96 -19.20 -14.03
N LEU A 163 -9.91 -19.30 -14.84
CA LEU A 163 -10.00 -19.79 -16.21
C LEU A 163 -10.48 -21.26 -16.28
N GLU A 164 -10.01 -22.11 -15.38
CA GLU A 164 -10.50 -23.49 -15.30
C GLU A 164 -11.99 -23.54 -14.94
N GLN A 165 -12.47 -22.64 -14.08
CA GLN A 165 -13.90 -22.52 -13.78
C GLN A 165 -14.72 -21.97 -14.95
N GLU A 166 -14.21 -20.94 -15.64
CA GLU A 166 -14.85 -20.37 -16.83
C GLU A 166 -14.96 -21.39 -17.97
N ASN A 167 -13.96 -22.24 -18.16
CA ASN A 167 -13.95 -23.25 -19.22
C ASN A 167 -14.76 -24.51 -18.89
N ASN A 168 -15.02 -24.78 -17.60
CA ASN A 168 -15.81 -25.92 -17.13
C ASN A 168 -17.30 -25.57 -16.95
N GLN A 169 -17.67 -24.31 -17.16
CA GLN A 169 -19.05 -23.82 -17.27
C GLN A 169 -19.51 -23.82 -18.73
#